data_AF-A0A930T9N6-F1
#
_entry.id   AF-A0A930T9N6-F1
#
_cell.length_a   1.000
_cell.length_b   1.000
_cell.length_c   1.000
_cell.angle_alpha   90.00
_cell.angle_beta   90.00
_cell.angle_gamma   90.00
#
_symmetry.space_group_name_H-M   'P 1'
#
loop_
_entity.id
_entity.type
_entity.pdbx_description
1 polymer ?
#
loop_
_entity_poly.entity_id
_entity_poly.type
_entity_poly.pdbx_seq_one_letter_code
_entity_poly.pdbx_strand_id
1 'polypeptide(L)'
;MLPVKLDASISNYLTQLESDLEVPVLSDPSLNGITTIETLQQETKKVPCTNKSVWVTFTTTFVTIFLAEIGDKTQLSTLLMSAESNAPWVVFLGSAAALITTSLLGVLLGSWIATKFSPKTIKKAAGVMLTLISTMLFWDVFIG
;
A
#
# COMPACT_ATOMS: atom_id res chain seq x y z
N MET A 1 46.18 9.53 -37.40
CA MET A 1 45.41 9.68 -36.14
C MET A 1 45.18 11.18 -35.97
N LEU A 2 44.03 11.67 -36.43
CA LEU A 2 43.74 13.11 -36.52
C LEU A 2 43.51 13.71 -35.12
N PRO A 3 44.15 14.84 -34.75
CA PRO A 3 43.86 15.51 -33.49
C PRO A 3 42.48 16.19 -33.56
N VAL A 4 41.60 15.81 -32.65
CA VAL A 4 40.27 16.40 -32.45
C VAL A 4 40.47 17.85 -31.99
N LYS A 5 40.15 18.82 -32.84
CA LYS A 5 40.12 20.24 -32.46
C LYS A 5 38.87 20.48 -31.60
N LEU A 6 39.05 20.62 -30.29
CA LEU A 6 38.02 21.17 -29.41
C LEU A 6 37.82 22.64 -29.77
N ASP A 7 36.64 22.97 -30.28
CA ASP A 7 36.25 24.35 -30.56
C ASP A 7 36.11 25.14 -29.25
N ALA A 8 36.38 26.45 -29.29
CA ALA A 8 36.27 27.35 -28.14
C ALA A 8 34.88 27.32 -27.48
N SER A 9 33.86 26.88 -28.22
CA SER A 9 32.51 26.64 -27.71
C SER A 9 32.47 25.55 -26.62
N ILE A 10 33.20 24.44 -26.77
CA ILE A 10 33.21 23.35 -25.77
C ILE A 10 33.91 23.78 -24.48
N SER A 11 34.92 24.65 -24.57
CA SER A 11 35.60 25.19 -23.39
C SER A 11 34.67 26.03 -22.51
N ASN A 12 33.76 26.81 -23.10
CA ASN A 12 32.79 27.62 -22.34
C ASN A 12 31.77 26.73 -21.61
N TYR A 13 31.35 25.61 -22.21
CA TYR A 13 30.48 24.65 -21.52
C TYR A 13 31.19 23.96 -20.35
N LEU A 14 32.46 23.58 -20.50
CA LEU A 14 33.21 22.95 -19.41
C LEU A 14 33.48 23.94 -18.27
N THR A 15 33.68 25.23 -18.56
CA THR A 15 33.77 26.28 -17.52
C THR A 15 32.44 26.50 -16.80
N GLN A 16 31.31 26.39 -17.50
CA GLN A 16 29.97 26.48 -16.88
C GLN A 16 29.66 25.28 -15.97
N LEU A 17 30.16 24.08 -16.31
CA LEU A 17 29.93 22.86 -15.52
C LEU A 17 30.80 22.78 -14.26
N GLU A 18 31.95 23.46 -14.22
CA GLU A 18 32.76 23.59 -13.00
C GLU A 18 32.10 24.58 -12.01
N SER A 19 31.46 25.66 -12.51
CA SER A 19 30.82 26.68 -11.67
C SER A 19 29.51 26.26 -10.99
N ASP A 20 28.81 25.25 -11.54
CA ASP A 20 27.59 24.69 -10.93
C ASP A 20 27.90 23.57 -9.92
N LEU A 21 29.17 23.15 -9.80
CA LEU A 21 29.63 22.11 -8.88
C LEU A 21 30.45 22.66 -7.69
N GLU A 22 30.33 23.95 -7.38
CA GLU A 22 30.82 24.50 -6.11
C GLU A 22 29.73 24.34 -5.03
N VAL A 23 29.77 23.18 -4.37
CA VAL A 23 29.02 22.92 -3.13
C VAL A 23 29.52 23.90 -2.06
N PRO A 24 28.68 24.78 -1.48
CA PRO A 24 29.10 25.54 -0.30
C PRO A 24 29.38 24.55 0.83
N VAL A 25 30.65 24.42 1.18
CA VAL A 25 31.11 23.71 2.38
C VAL A 25 30.59 24.48 3.59
N LEU A 26 29.43 24.06 4.09
CA LEU A 26 28.92 24.48 5.40
C LEU A 26 29.70 23.68 6.46
N SER A 27 30.89 24.16 6.81
CA SER A 27 31.72 23.61 7.88
C SER A 27 31.20 24.06 9.25
N ASP A 28 30.11 23.44 9.71
CA ASP A 28 29.67 23.52 11.12
C ASP A 28 29.91 22.17 11.81
N PRO A 29 30.87 22.07 12.75
CA PRO A 29 31.21 20.81 13.43
C PRO A 29 30.28 20.51 14.63
N SER A 30 28.99 20.82 14.54
CA SER A 30 28.05 20.65 15.67
C SER A 30 26.63 20.23 15.25
N LEU A 31 26.46 19.14 14.51
CA LEU A 31 25.18 18.39 14.55
C LEU A 31 25.30 16.93 14.06
N ASN A 32 26.12 16.14 14.73
CA ASN A 32 26.14 14.69 14.62
C ASN A 32 24.85 14.15 15.25
N GLY A 33 23.81 13.93 14.44
CA GLY A 33 22.59 13.28 14.93
C GLY A 33 21.34 13.26 14.04
N ILE A 34 21.32 13.86 12.84
CA ILE A 34 20.09 13.94 12.02
C ILE A 34 20.37 13.73 10.52
N THR A 35 21.10 12.67 10.15
CA THR A 35 21.36 12.35 8.73
C THR A 35 21.02 10.90 8.37
N THR A 36 19.99 10.31 8.99
CA THR A 36 19.56 8.93 8.67
C THR A 36 18.03 8.71 8.64
N ILE A 37 17.20 9.72 8.93
CA ILE A 37 15.75 9.51 9.13
C ILE A 37 14.86 10.16 8.04
N GLU A 38 15.39 10.44 6.85
CA GLU A 38 14.58 10.94 5.70
C GLU A 38 14.68 10.06 4.44
N THR A 39 14.77 8.74 4.58
CA THR A 39 14.60 7.81 3.44
C THR A 39 13.33 6.96 3.49
N LEU A 40 12.44 7.15 4.47
CA LEU A 40 11.18 6.38 4.59
C LEU A 40 9.90 7.19 4.38
N GLN A 41 9.98 8.45 3.95
CA GLN A 41 8.82 9.14 3.39
C GLN A 41 8.89 9.23 1.87
N GLN A 42 8.34 8.16 1.29
CA GLN A 42 7.18 8.34 0.43
C GLN A 42 7.51 9.00 -0.91
N GLU A 43 8.16 8.25 -1.79
CA GLU A 43 7.76 8.31 -3.18
C GLU A 43 6.34 7.72 -3.27
N THR A 44 5.33 8.55 -3.01
CA THR A 44 4.06 8.38 -3.71
C THR A 44 4.39 8.55 -5.17
N LYS A 45 4.80 7.46 -5.83
CA LYS A 45 4.96 7.41 -7.27
C LYS A 45 3.67 7.96 -7.87
N LYS A 46 3.72 9.21 -8.31
CA LYS A 46 2.63 9.91 -8.97
C LYS A 46 2.48 9.17 -10.28
N VAL A 47 1.55 8.22 -10.31
CA VAL A 47 1.22 7.49 -11.54
C VAL A 47 0.84 8.57 -12.55
N PRO A 48 1.56 8.71 -13.69
CA PRO A 48 1.12 9.61 -14.72
C PRO A 48 -0.30 9.18 -15.08
N CYS A 49 -1.24 10.12 -15.04
CA CYS A 49 -2.62 9.91 -15.47
C CYS A 49 -2.64 9.71 -16.98
N THR A 50 -2.08 8.59 -17.44
CA THR A 50 -2.45 7.98 -18.71
C THR A 50 -3.94 7.73 -18.63
N ASN A 51 -4.66 7.99 -19.71
CA ASN A 51 -6.02 7.49 -19.92
C ASN A 51 -5.95 5.95 -19.92
N LYS A 52 -5.86 5.39 -18.72
CA LYS A 52 -5.95 3.95 -18.50
C LYS A 52 -7.41 3.64 -18.76
N SER A 53 -7.63 2.83 -19.79
CA SER A 53 -8.93 2.23 -20.05
C SER A 53 -9.49 1.71 -18.74
N VAL A 54 -10.72 2.10 -18.41
CA VAL A 54 -11.44 1.68 -17.19
C VAL A 54 -11.39 0.16 -17.03
N TRP A 55 -11.37 -0.56 -18.16
CA TRP A 55 -11.14 -2.00 -18.23
C TRP A 55 -9.82 -2.46 -17.62
N VAL A 56 -8.71 -1.76 -17.88
CA VAL A 56 -7.40 -2.11 -17.31
C VAL A 56 -7.45 -1.97 -15.80
N THR A 57 -8.00 -0.86 -15.28
CA THR A 57 -8.16 -0.65 -13.83
C THR A 57 -9.04 -1.75 -13.23
N PHE A 58 -10.21 -2.00 -13.81
CA PHE A 58 -11.13 -3.03 -13.36
C PHE A 58 -10.47 -4.42 -13.33
N THR A 59 -9.83 -4.85 -14.42
CA THR A 59 -9.18 -6.16 -14.51
C THR A 59 -8.01 -6.27 -13.52
N THR A 60 -7.17 -5.23 -13.39
CA THR A 60 -6.07 -5.29 -12.40
C THR A 60 -6.58 -5.37 -10.97
N THR A 61 -7.56 -4.54 -10.60
CA THR A 61 -8.14 -4.58 -9.25
C THR A 61 -8.87 -5.90 -9.00
N PHE A 62 -9.64 -6.39 -9.97
CA PHE A 62 -10.32 -7.69 -9.87
C PHE A 62 -9.31 -8.83 -9.68
N VAL A 63 -8.28 -8.94 -10.52
CA VAL A 63 -7.28 -10.01 -10.40
C VAL A 63 -6.53 -9.92 -9.08
N THR A 64 -6.14 -8.72 -8.64
CA THR A 64 -5.46 -8.54 -7.34
C THR A 64 -6.33 -8.96 -6.17
N ILE A 65 -7.60 -8.52 -6.13
CA ILE A 65 -8.52 -8.89 -5.05
C ILE A 65 -8.86 -10.37 -5.12
N PHE A 66 -9.14 -10.89 -6.31
CA PHE A 66 -9.43 -12.30 -6.54
C PHE A 66 -8.28 -13.19 -6.08
N LEU A 67 -7.02 -12.90 -6.44
CA LEU A 67 -5.87 -13.66 -5.93
C LEU A 67 -5.70 -13.54 -4.41
N ALA A 68 -6.02 -12.38 -3.82
CA ALA A 68 -5.99 -12.20 -2.37
C ALA A 68 -7.12 -12.97 -1.66
N GLU A 69 -8.24 -13.20 -2.36
CA GLU A 69 -9.42 -13.90 -1.84
C GLU A 69 -9.52 -15.38 -2.25
N ILE A 70 -8.74 -15.87 -3.23
CA ILE A 70 -8.73 -17.28 -3.62
C ILE A 70 -8.26 -18.09 -2.41
N GLY A 71 -9.20 -18.84 -1.83
CA GLY A 71 -8.96 -19.64 -0.64
C GLY A 71 -9.31 -18.93 0.67
N ASP A 72 -10.06 -17.83 0.63
CA ASP A 72 -10.71 -17.35 1.85
C ASP A 72 -11.61 -18.45 2.41
N LYS A 73 -11.35 -18.84 3.66
CA LYS A 73 -12.09 -19.89 4.36
C LYS A 73 -13.59 -19.57 4.41
N THR A 74 -13.95 -18.30 4.35
CA THR A 74 -15.35 -17.83 4.28
C THR A 74 -16.04 -18.30 2.99
N GLN A 75 -15.34 -18.35 1.86
CA GLN A 75 -15.91 -18.82 0.59
C GLN A 75 -16.19 -20.33 0.63
N LEU A 76 -15.25 -21.12 1.18
CA LEU A 76 -15.44 -22.57 1.35
C LEU A 76 -16.53 -22.87 2.38
N SER A 77 -16.58 -22.14 3.49
CA SER A 77 -17.62 -22.29 4.51
C SER A 77 -19.01 -21.99 3.94
N THR A 78 -19.14 -20.93 3.15
CA THR A 78 -20.42 -20.57 2.49
C THR A 78 -20.81 -21.62 1.44
N LEU A 79 -19.84 -22.14 0.66
CA LEU A 79 -20.07 -23.20 -0.31
C LEU A 79 -20.53 -24.50 0.37
N LEU A 80 -19.85 -24.93 1.43
CA LEU A 80 -20.20 -26.13 2.20
C LEU A 80 -21.57 -25.99 2.86
N MET A 81 -21.85 -24.83 3.48
CA MET A 81 -23.15 -24.55 4.08
C MET A 81 -24.27 -24.51 3.04
N SER A 82 -23.98 -24.04 1.81
CA SER A 82 -24.92 -24.08 0.69
C SER A 82 -25.13 -25.51 0.16
N ALA A 83 -24.07 -26.33 0.10
CA ALA A 83 -24.09 -27.71 -0.38
C ALA A 83 -24.79 -28.68 0.60
N GLU A 84 -24.65 -28.48 1.91
CA GLU A 84 -25.35 -29.28 2.94
C GLU A 84 -26.79 -28.82 3.17
N SER A 85 -27.14 -27.61 2.74
CA SER A 85 -28.50 -27.09 2.90
C SER A 85 -29.42 -27.64 1.81
N ASN A 86 -30.58 -28.14 2.23
CA ASN A 86 -31.68 -28.50 1.32
C ASN A 86 -32.25 -27.28 0.55
N ALA A 87 -31.83 -26.06 0.89
CA ALA A 87 -32.22 -24.81 0.26
C ALA A 87 -31.01 -23.87 0.04
N PRO A 88 -30.19 -24.09 -1.00
CA PRO A 88 -28.96 -23.33 -1.25
C PRO A 88 -29.21 -21.83 -1.46
N TRP A 89 -30.36 -21.46 -2.02
CA TRP A 89 -30.78 -20.07 -2.20
C TRP A 89 -30.97 -19.32 -0.88
N VAL A 90 -31.47 -20.00 0.17
CA VAL A 90 -31.69 -19.37 1.48
C VAL A 90 -30.34 -19.07 2.15
N VAL A 91 -29.37 -19.98 2.02
CA VAL A 91 -28.01 -19.77 2.54
C VAL A 91 -27.34 -18.60 1.81
N PHE A 92 -27.48 -18.52 0.49
CA PHE A 92 -26.96 -17.41 -0.31
C PHE A 92 -27.57 -16.07 0.11
N LEU A 93 -28.90 -15.97 0.23
CA LEU A 93 -29.55 -14.73 0.68
C LEU A 93 -29.14 -14.37 2.11
N GLY A 94 -29.03 -15.36 3.00
CA GLY A 94 -28.61 -15.17 4.39
C GLY A 94 -27.19 -14.64 4.51
N SER A 95 -26.23 -15.25 3.80
CA SER A 95 -24.84 -14.78 3.81
C SER A 95 -24.68 -13.42 3.12
N ALA A 96 -25.39 -13.18 2.01
CA ALA A 96 -25.43 -11.87 1.35
C ALA A 96 -25.98 -10.78 2.27
N ALA A 97 -27.10 -11.04 2.96
CA ALA A 97 -27.68 -10.10 3.91
C ALA A 97 -26.74 -9.84 5.11
N ALA A 98 -26.08 -10.89 5.62
CA ALA A 98 -25.09 -10.76 6.69
C ALA A 98 -23.88 -9.90 6.26
N LEU A 99 -23.37 -10.09 5.04
CA LEU A 99 -22.28 -9.30 4.48
C LEU A 99 -22.66 -7.83 4.31
N ILE A 100 -23.84 -7.55 3.76
CA ILE A 100 -24.34 -6.18 3.59
C ILE A 100 -24.48 -5.50 4.96
N THR A 101 -25.10 -6.18 5.92
CA THR A 101 -25.32 -5.67 7.28
C THR A 101 -23.99 -5.39 7.98
N THR A 102 -23.05 -6.34 7.93
CA THR A 102 -21.73 -6.20 8.54
C THR A 102 -20.93 -5.08 7.88
N SER A 103 -20.99 -4.96 6.55
CA SER A 103 -20.33 -3.88 5.81
C SER A 103 -20.89 -2.51 6.19
N LEU A 104 -22.23 -2.40 6.29
CA LEU A 104 -22.89 -1.16 6.68
C LEU A 104 -22.50 -0.75 8.11
N LEU A 105 -22.52 -1.70 9.05
CA LEU A 105 -22.04 -1.46 10.41
C LEU A 105 -20.56 -1.06 10.43
N GLY A 106 -19.71 -1.74 9.67
CA GLY A 106 -18.29 -1.43 9.57
C GLY A 106 -18.04 -0.01 9.06
N VAL A 107 -18.79 0.45 8.04
CA VAL A 107 -18.69 1.81 7.51
C VAL A 107 -19.19 2.84 8.51
N LEU A 108 -20.32 2.59 9.19
CA LEU A 108 -20.86 3.49 10.22
C LEU A 108 -19.88 3.65 11.39
N LEU A 109 -19.42 2.54 11.97
CA LEU A 109 -18.46 2.54 13.07
C LEU A 109 -17.12 3.13 12.64
N GLY A 110 -16.63 2.75 11.45
CA GLY A 110 -15.38 3.27 10.89
C GLY A 110 -15.43 4.77 10.65
N SER A 111 -16.54 5.29 10.12
CA SER A 111 -16.76 6.72 9.92
C SER A 111 -16.80 7.45 11.26
N TRP A 112 -17.53 6.93 12.25
CA TRP A 112 -17.58 7.51 13.59
C TRP A 112 -16.19 7.56 14.25
N ILE A 113 -15.42 6.49 14.18
CA ILE A 113 -14.04 6.43 14.69
C ILE A 113 -13.13 7.40 13.95
N ALA A 114 -13.28 7.52 12.63
CA ALA A 114 -12.49 8.44 11.81
C ALA A 114 -12.73 9.93 12.16
N THR A 115 -13.92 10.28 12.67
CA THR A 115 -14.17 11.66 13.16
C THR A 115 -13.50 11.96 14.50
N LYS A 116 -13.29 10.94 15.35
CA LYS A 116 -12.76 11.09 16.72
C LYS A 116 -11.24 10.94 16.80
N PHE A 117 -10.63 10.12 15.93
CA PHE A 117 -9.24 9.71 16.04
C PHE A 117 -8.40 10.13 14.83
N SER A 118 -7.15 10.54 15.10
CA SER A 118 -6.17 10.85 14.05
C SER A 118 -5.88 9.61 13.18
N PRO A 119 -5.75 9.76 11.85
CA PRO A 119 -5.48 8.64 10.94
C PRO A 119 -4.19 7.87 11.27
N LYS A 120 -3.21 8.52 11.93
CA LYS A 120 -1.99 7.85 12.40
C LYS A 120 -2.28 6.80 13.48
N THR A 121 -3.17 7.13 14.41
CA THR A 121 -3.58 6.24 15.51
C THR A 121 -4.34 5.03 14.97
N ILE A 122 -5.27 5.25 14.04
CA ILE A 122 -6.07 4.18 13.43
C ILE A 122 -5.16 3.19 12.69
N LYS A 123 -4.21 3.68 11.88
CA LYS A 123 -3.26 2.82 11.17
C LYS A 123 -2.39 2.00 12.13
N LYS A 124 -1.88 2.62 13.20
CA LYS A 124 -1.07 1.91 14.20
C LYS A 124 -1.89 0.84 14.91
N ALA A 125 -3.12 1.18 15.31
CA ALA A 125 -4.02 0.26 15.98
C ALA A 125 -4.37 -0.95 15.09
N ALA A 126 -4.69 -0.73 13.81
CA ALA A 126 -4.97 -1.79 12.85
C ALA A 126 -3.77 -2.74 12.69
N GLY A 127 -2.56 -2.18 12.54
CA GLY A 127 -1.33 -2.99 12.45
C GLY A 127 -1.07 -3.83 13.71
N VAL A 128 -1.21 -3.24 14.89
CA VAL A 128 -1.04 -3.97 16.17
C VAL A 128 -2.07 -5.09 16.31
N MET A 129 -3.34 -4.81 16.04
CA MET A 129 -4.40 -5.82 16.10
C MET A 129 -4.13 -6.98 15.14
N LEU A 130 -3.69 -6.68 13.92
CA LEU A 130 -3.40 -7.69 12.91
C LEU A 130 -2.19 -8.56 13.30
N THR A 131 -1.12 -7.95 13.84
CA THR A 131 0.04 -8.70 14.37
C THR A 131 -0.33 -9.58 15.55
N LEU A 132 -1.21 -9.12 16.45
CA LEU A 132 -1.68 -9.91 17.59
C LEU A 132 -2.50 -11.12 17.13
N ILE A 133 -3.47 -10.92 16.24
CA ILE A 133 -4.28 -12.01 15.68
C ILE A 133 -3.38 -13.01 14.95
N SER A 134 -2.41 -12.52 14.17
CA SER A 134 -1.46 -13.38 13.45
C SER A 134 -0.61 -14.22 14.39
N THR A 135 -0.07 -13.62 15.46
CA THR A 135 0.77 -14.32 16.45
C THR A 135 -0.05 -15.35 17.22
N MET A 136 -1.27 -14.99 17.63
CA MET A 136 -2.18 -15.90 18.32
C MET A 136 -2.50 -17.12 17.46
N LEU A 137 -2.90 -16.90 16.20
CA LEU A 137 -3.26 -17.99 15.29
C LEU A 137 -2.07 -18.89 14.98
N PHE A 138 -0.85 -18.33 14.87
CA PHE A 138 0.37 -19.11 14.70
C PHE A 138 0.66 -20.00 15.91
N TRP A 139 0.45 -19.49 17.13
CA TRP A 139 0.63 -20.26 18.35
C TRP A 139 -0.38 -21.40 18.46
N ASP A 140 -1.65 -21.13 18.18
CA ASP A 140 -2.72 -22.14 18.19
C ASP A 140 -2.47 -23.26 17.18
N VAL A 141 -1.91 -22.94 16.00
CA VAL A 141 -1.56 -23.93 14.96
C VAL A 141 -0.41 -24.85 15.38
N PHE A 142 0.54 -24.35 16.17
CA PHE A 142 1.74 -25.13 16.53
C PHE A 142 1.54 -25.97 17.80
N ILE A 143 0.63 -25.54 18.68
CA ILE A 143 0.35 -26.21 19.96
C ILE A 143 -0.91 -27.10 19.91
N GLY A 144 -1.76 -26.91 18.90
CA GLY A 144 -3.03 -27.63 18.69
C GLY A 144 -2.95 -28.85 17.80
#